data_AF-A0A3A8IL73-F1
#
_entry.id   AF-A0A3A8IL73-F1
#
_cell.length_a   1.000
_cell.length_b   1.000
_cell.length_c   1.000
_cell.angle_alpha   90.00
_cell.angle_beta   90.00
_cell.angle_gamma   90.00
#
_symmetry.space_group_name_H-M   'P 1'
#
loop_
_entity.id
_entity.type
_entity.pdbx_description
1 polymer ?
#
loop_
_entity_poly.entity_id
_entity_poly.type
_entity_poly.pdbx_seq_one_letter_code
_entity_poly.pdbx_strand_id
1 'polypeptide(L)'
;AEEYFARLGQRLAKLLDETTVDGFSHRVDLRLRPFGSAGRVALSFAAMDQYFQREGRDWERYAWLKARAVAGDIDAGEAWLQTLRPFVYRRYLDFTALDGLREMKAAITAEVARRELHEDIKRGAGGIREIEFLCQALQ
;
A
#
# COMPACT_ATOMS: atom_id res chain seq x y z
N ALA A 1 -1.58 20.81 14.97
CA ALA A 1 -1.34 19.35 14.99
C ALA A 1 -0.89 18.83 13.62
N GLU A 2 -1.63 19.14 12.54
CA GLU A 2 -1.33 18.60 11.19
C GLU A 2 0.09 18.92 10.69
N GLU A 3 0.51 20.19 10.74
CA GLU A 3 1.86 20.60 10.31
C GLU A 3 2.97 19.92 11.13
N TYR A 4 2.73 19.73 12.43
CA TYR A 4 3.67 19.04 13.32
C TYR A 4 3.89 17.59 12.85
N PHE A 5 2.81 16.84 12.61
CA PHE A 5 2.92 15.44 12.18
C PHE A 5 3.49 15.30 10.76
N ALA A 6 3.21 16.25 9.86
CA ALA A 6 3.84 16.29 8.55
C ALA A 6 5.37 16.45 8.65
N ARG A 7 5.84 17.40 9.47
CA ARG A 7 7.27 17.61 9.73
C ARG A 7 7.91 16.41 10.44
N LEU A 8 7.20 15.81 11.40
CA LEU A 8 7.65 14.62 12.11
C LEU A 8 7.85 13.44 11.15
N GLY A 9 6.86 13.14 10.29
CA GLY A 9 6.95 12.07 9.31
C GLY A 9 8.07 12.28 8.29
N GLN A 10 8.25 13.51 7.81
CA GLN A 10 9.37 13.86 6.92
C GLN A 10 10.74 13.66 7.59
N ARG A 11 10.88 14.09 8.85
CA ARG A 11 12.11 13.90 9.62
C ARG A 11 12.40 12.42 9.88
N LEU A 12 11.39 11.64 10.22
CA LEU A 12 11.53 10.19 10.43
C LEU A 12 11.98 9.50 9.13
N ALA A 13 11.34 9.82 8.01
CA ALA A 13 11.73 9.27 6.71
C ALA A 13 13.19 9.63 6.37
N LYS A 14 13.59 10.90 6.57
CA LYS A 14 14.97 11.34 6.37
C LYS A 14 15.95 10.60 7.27
N LEU A 15 15.64 10.46 8.56
CA LEU A 15 16.52 9.80 9.53
C LEU A 15 16.79 8.33 9.16
N LEU A 16 15.81 7.64 8.58
CA LEU A 16 15.95 6.26 8.15
C LEU A 16 16.73 6.14 6.82
N ASP A 17 16.50 7.08 5.90
CA ASP A 17 16.96 7.00 4.50
C ASP A 17 18.31 7.70 4.23
N GLU A 18 18.69 8.66 5.06
CA GLU A 18 19.92 9.44 4.90
C GLU A 18 21.17 8.56 5.05
N THR A 19 22.05 8.62 4.06
CA THR A 19 23.34 7.91 4.09
C THR A 19 24.34 8.70 4.92
N THR A 20 24.81 8.09 6.00
CA THR A 20 25.88 8.58 6.87
C THR A 20 27.19 7.83 6.61
N VAL A 21 28.22 8.08 7.42
CA VAL A 21 29.48 7.30 7.40
C VAL A 21 29.26 5.81 7.69
N ASP A 22 28.19 5.48 8.42
CA ASP A 22 27.80 4.10 8.77
C ASP A 22 26.82 3.49 7.75
N GLY A 23 26.55 4.19 6.63
CA GLY A 23 25.52 3.82 5.67
C GLY A 23 24.15 4.41 6.00
N PHE A 24 23.08 3.74 5.57
CA PHE A 24 21.69 4.12 5.83
C PHE A 24 20.98 3.02 6.61
N SER A 25 19.91 3.37 7.33
CA SER A 25 19.10 2.37 8.03
C SER A 25 18.19 1.65 7.04
N HIS A 26 17.21 2.35 6.47
CA HIS A 26 16.20 1.79 5.58
C HIS A 26 15.81 2.81 4.50
N ARG A 27 15.71 2.38 3.24
CA ARG A 27 15.09 3.18 2.19
C ARG A 27 13.60 3.29 2.45
N VAL A 28 13.08 4.51 2.63
CA VAL A 28 11.67 4.75 2.96
C VAL A 28 10.87 5.12 1.71
N ASP A 29 9.83 4.35 1.42
CA ASP A 29 8.89 4.63 0.34
C ASP A 29 7.50 4.99 0.88
N LEU A 30 7.12 6.25 0.72
CA LEU A 30 5.82 6.77 1.20
C LEU A 30 4.72 6.76 0.13
N ARG A 31 4.95 6.18 -1.06
CA ARG A 31 4.05 6.34 -2.22
C ARG A 31 2.71 5.62 -2.11
N LEU A 32 2.56 4.69 -1.17
CA LEU A 32 1.31 3.95 -0.92
C LEU A 32 0.30 4.70 -0.04
N ARG A 33 0.63 5.91 0.44
CA ARG A 33 -0.30 6.76 1.20
C ARG A 33 -1.41 7.31 0.31
N PRO A 34 -2.57 7.72 0.88
CA PRO A 34 -3.61 8.43 0.14
C PRO A 34 -3.06 9.60 -0.70
N PHE A 35 -3.56 9.74 -1.93
CA PHE A 35 -3.09 10.70 -2.93
C PHE A 35 -1.61 10.50 -3.39
N GLY A 36 -0.97 9.40 -3.00
CA GLY A 36 0.38 9.04 -3.41
C GLY A 36 1.42 10.12 -3.13
N SER A 37 2.32 10.38 -4.09
CA SER A 37 3.37 11.39 -3.96
C SER A 37 2.84 12.82 -3.78
N ALA A 38 1.64 13.13 -4.28
CA ALA A 38 1.00 14.44 -4.12
C ALA A 38 0.31 14.60 -2.75
N GLY A 39 0.09 13.50 -2.04
CA GLY A 39 -0.55 13.49 -0.73
C GLY A 39 0.34 14.02 0.39
N ARG A 40 -0.31 14.53 1.44
CA ARG A 40 0.35 14.86 2.71
C ARG A 40 1.02 13.60 3.29
N VAL A 41 2.17 13.80 3.95
CA VAL A 41 2.93 12.70 4.59
C VAL A 41 2.20 12.12 5.80
N ALA A 42 1.38 12.92 6.47
CA ALA A 42 0.54 12.51 7.58
C ALA A 42 -0.91 12.96 7.34
N LEU A 43 -1.86 12.09 7.69
CA LEU A 43 -3.29 12.34 7.62
C LEU A 43 -3.92 11.95 8.95
N SER A 44 -4.98 12.66 9.35
CA SER A 44 -5.83 12.19 10.45
C SER A 44 -6.65 10.98 10.01
N PHE A 45 -7.08 10.16 10.98
CA PHE A 45 -7.98 9.04 10.70
C PHE A 45 -9.24 9.47 9.94
N ALA A 46 -9.87 10.58 10.34
CA ALA A 46 -11.03 11.11 9.64
C ALA A 46 -10.75 11.46 8.17
N ALA A 47 -9.57 12.00 7.85
CA ALA A 47 -9.19 12.31 6.47
C ALA A 47 -8.90 11.03 5.67
N MET A 48 -8.31 10.02 6.30
CA MET A 48 -8.09 8.71 5.67
C MET A 48 -9.42 7.99 5.40
N ASP A 49 -10.37 8.03 6.33
CA ASP A 49 -11.71 7.47 6.16
C ASP A 49 -12.43 8.10 4.96
N GLN A 50 -12.43 9.44 4.89
CA GLN A 50 -13.02 10.17 3.77
C GLN A 50 -12.37 9.80 2.43
N TYR A 51 -11.04 9.64 2.41
CA TYR A 51 -10.34 9.23 1.20
C TYR A 51 -10.77 7.84 0.74
N PHE A 52 -10.69 6.82 1.61
CA PHE A 52 -11.02 5.46 1.21
C PHE A 52 -12.49 5.25 0.85
N GLN A 53 -13.39 6.01 1.46
CA GLN A 53 -14.81 5.97 1.10
C GLN A 53 -15.12 6.60 -0.27
N ARG A 54 -14.35 7.61 -0.70
CA ARG A 54 -14.68 8.43 -1.88
C ARG A 54 -13.79 8.14 -3.08
N GLU A 55 -12.49 7.97 -2.85
CA GLU A 55 -11.44 7.96 -3.88
C GLU A 55 -10.69 6.62 -3.92
N GLY A 56 -10.94 5.72 -2.96
CA GLY A 56 -10.19 4.48 -2.81
C GLY A 56 -10.33 3.53 -4.00
N ARG A 57 -9.19 3.14 -4.59
CA ARG A 57 -9.11 2.31 -5.80
C ARG A 57 -8.92 0.83 -5.48
N ASP A 58 -9.19 -0.03 -6.46
CA ASP A 58 -9.12 -1.49 -6.29
C ASP A 58 -7.74 -2.01 -5.95
N TRP A 59 -6.70 -1.47 -6.58
CA TRP A 59 -5.33 -1.81 -6.21
C TRP A 59 -4.96 -1.36 -4.80
N GLU A 60 -5.61 -0.32 -4.26
CA GLU A 60 -5.37 0.12 -2.88
C GLU A 60 -5.93 -0.89 -1.89
N ARG A 61 -7.06 -1.55 -2.20
CA ARG A 61 -7.57 -2.66 -1.37
C ARG A 61 -6.52 -3.77 -1.25
N TYR A 62 -5.88 -4.12 -2.37
CA TYR A 62 -4.79 -5.08 -2.42
C TYR A 62 -3.56 -4.64 -1.60
N ALA A 63 -3.16 -3.38 -1.72
CA ALA A 63 -2.02 -2.84 -0.98
C ALA A 63 -2.28 -2.82 0.54
N TRP A 64 -3.48 -2.40 0.94
CA TRP A 64 -3.87 -2.22 2.34
C TRP A 64 -4.22 -3.53 3.05
N LEU A 65 -4.37 -4.63 2.33
CA LEU A 65 -4.47 -5.97 2.94
C LEU A 65 -3.27 -6.31 3.83
N LYS A 66 -2.08 -5.79 3.49
CA LYS A 66 -0.83 -6.01 4.24
C LYS A 66 -0.55 -4.93 5.30
N ALA A 67 -1.45 -3.96 5.47
CA ALA A 67 -1.25 -2.87 6.42
C ALA A 67 -1.34 -3.36 7.87
N ARG A 68 -0.46 -2.85 8.71
CA ARG A 68 -0.42 -3.09 10.17
C ARG A 68 0.19 -1.88 10.88
N ALA A 69 -0.24 -1.59 12.10
CA ALA A 69 0.44 -0.60 12.92
C ALA A 69 1.80 -1.15 13.38
N VAL A 70 2.85 -0.32 13.28
CA VAL A 70 4.24 -0.75 13.61
C VAL A 70 4.97 0.17 14.58
N ALA A 71 4.44 1.37 14.83
CA ALA A 71 5.00 2.35 15.75
C ALA A 71 3.92 3.34 16.21
N GLY A 72 4.22 4.10 17.28
CA GLY A 72 3.29 5.06 17.87
C GLY A 72 2.26 4.36 18.77
N ASP A 73 1.02 4.87 18.75
CA ASP A 73 -0.11 4.24 19.42
C ASP A 73 -0.64 3.08 18.56
N ILE A 74 -0.17 1.87 18.86
CA ILE A 74 -0.50 0.65 18.12
C ILE A 74 -1.99 0.34 18.25
N ASP A 75 -2.56 0.47 19.45
CA ASP A 75 -3.97 0.15 19.70
C ASP A 75 -4.89 1.06 18.91
N ALA A 76 -4.59 2.37 18.85
CA ALA A 76 -5.35 3.31 18.03
C ALA A 76 -5.22 3.02 16.53
N GLY A 77 -4.02 2.67 16.07
CA GLY A 77 -3.77 2.31 14.66
C GLY A 77 -4.50 1.04 14.24
N GLU A 78 -4.44 -0.02 15.06
CA GLU A 78 -5.15 -1.27 14.82
C GLU A 78 -6.67 -1.09 14.90
N ALA A 79 -7.18 -0.29 15.84
CA ALA A 79 -8.60 0.05 15.91
C ALA A 79 -9.09 0.74 14.64
N TRP A 80 -8.31 1.68 14.08
CA TRP A 80 -8.64 2.31 12.80
C TRP A 80 -8.54 1.33 11.61
N LEU A 81 -7.54 0.43 11.59
CA LEU A 81 -7.48 -0.61 10.56
C LEU A 81 -8.72 -1.53 10.59
N GLN A 82 -9.31 -1.78 11.77
CA GLN A 82 -10.60 -2.50 11.85
C GLN A 82 -11.74 -1.73 11.18
N THR A 83 -11.78 -0.39 11.28
CA THR A 83 -12.81 0.42 10.61
C THR A 83 -12.61 0.47 9.10
N LEU A 84 -11.38 0.28 8.61
CA LEU A 84 -11.06 0.20 7.18
C LEU A 84 -11.44 -1.15 6.54
N ARG A 85 -11.71 -2.20 7.33
CA ARG A 85 -11.99 -3.55 6.80
C ARG A 85 -13.07 -3.61 5.73
N PRO A 86 -14.20 -2.86 5.78
CA PRO A 86 -15.19 -2.89 4.70
C PRO A 86 -14.66 -2.34 3.36
N PHE A 87 -13.63 -1.49 3.39
CA PHE A 87 -12.92 -1.05 2.19
C PHE A 87 -11.97 -2.15 1.70
N VAL A 88 -11.21 -2.82 2.55
CA VAL A 88 -10.30 -3.89 2.10
C VAL A 88 -11.10 -5.12 1.62
N TYR A 89 -12.01 -5.59 2.47
CA TYR A 89 -12.85 -6.77 2.25
C TYR A 89 -14.26 -6.35 1.84
N ARG A 90 -14.49 -6.30 0.52
CA ARG A 90 -15.82 -5.98 0.00
C ARG A 90 -16.83 -7.01 0.48
N ARG A 91 -17.98 -6.54 0.97
CA ARG A 91 -19.08 -7.42 1.37
C ARG A 91 -19.71 -8.16 0.19
N TYR A 92 -19.69 -7.56 -0.99
CA TYR A 92 -20.25 -8.11 -2.22
C TYR A 92 -19.19 -8.09 -3.32
N LEU A 93 -19.10 -9.21 -4.04
CA LEU A 93 -18.25 -9.35 -5.21
C LEU A 93 -19.14 -9.22 -6.45
N ASP A 94 -19.04 -8.09 -7.13
CA ASP A 94 -19.74 -7.81 -8.38
C ASP A 94 -18.80 -7.95 -9.60
N PHE A 95 -19.35 -7.82 -10.81
CA PHE A 95 -18.56 -7.90 -12.03
C PHE A 95 -17.47 -6.82 -12.10
N THR A 96 -17.74 -5.62 -11.59
CA THR A 96 -16.76 -4.53 -11.49
C THR A 96 -15.55 -4.93 -10.66
N ALA A 97 -15.75 -5.56 -9.50
CA ALA A 97 -14.66 -6.05 -8.66
C ALA A 97 -13.81 -7.12 -9.37
N LEU A 98 -14.48 -8.05 -10.08
CA LEU A 98 -13.80 -9.09 -10.84
C LEU A 98 -12.98 -8.53 -12.00
N ASP A 99 -13.49 -7.50 -12.68
CA ASP A 99 -12.77 -6.83 -13.76
C ASP A 99 -11.55 -6.08 -13.24
N GLY A 100 -11.66 -5.40 -12.08
CA GLY A 100 -10.50 -4.79 -11.41
C GLY A 100 -9.40 -5.80 -11.08
N LEU A 101 -9.76 -7.01 -10.61
CA LEU A 101 -8.79 -8.10 -10.38
C LEU A 101 -8.12 -8.56 -11.69
N ARG A 102 -8.91 -8.70 -12.77
CA ARG A 102 -8.38 -9.08 -14.10
C ARG A 102 -7.42 -8.03 -14.65
N GLU A 103 -7.75 -6.76 -14.51
CA GLU A 103 -6.89 -5.65 -14.93
C GLU A 103 -5.57 -5.65 -14.17
N MET A 104 -5.60 -5.85 -12.85
CA MET A 104 -4.38 -5.97 -12.05
C MET A 104 -3.52 -7.16 -12.49
N LYS A 105 -4.12 -8.33 -12.73
CA LYS A 105 -3.40 -9.50 -13.25
C LYS A 105 -2.77 -9.19 -14.61
N ALA A 106 -3.52 -8.59 -15.53
CA ALA A 106 -3.04 -8.24 -16.86
C ALA A 106 -1.86 -7.26 -16.79
N ALA A 107 -1.92 -6.25 -15.91
CA ALA A 107 -0.83 -5.31 -15.70
C ALA A 107 0.44 -5.99 -15.17
N ILE A 108 0.30 -6.94 -14.22
CA ILE A 108 1.40 -7.76 -13.72
C ILE A 108 2.06 -8.52 -14.86
N THR A 109 1.28 -9.26 -15.66
CA THR A 109 1.78 -10.07 -16.78
C THR A 109 2.45 -9.20 -17.85
N ALA A 110 1.86 -8.06 -18.20
CA ALA A 110 2.42 -7.14 -19.19
C ALA A 110 3.77 -6.55 -18.73
N GLU A 111 3.94 -6.30 -17.43
CA GLU A 111 5.22 -5.82 -16.89
C GLU A 111 6.33 -6.88 -17.05
N VAL A 112 6.03 -8.16 -16.82
CA VAL A 112 7.00 -9.26 -16.98
C VAL A 112 7.51 -9.32 -18.42
N ALA A 113 6.58 -9.31 -19.38
CA ALA A 113 6.91 -9.35 -20.80
C ALA A 113 7.74 -8.13 -21.22
N ARG A 114 7.31 -6.92 -20.84
CA ARG A 114 7.96 -5.66 -21.22
C ARG A 114 9.39 -5.54 -20.69
N ARG A 115 9.68 -6.10 -19.52
CA ARG A 115 10.99 -6.00 -18.86
C ARG A 115 11.84 -7.26 -18.98
N GLU A 116 11.39 -8.23 -19.78
CA GLU A 116 12.06 -9.53 -19.98
C GLU A 116 12.41 -10.25 -18.67
N LEU A 117 11.55 -10.11 -17.64
CA LEU A 117 11.81 -10.59 -16.27
C LEU A 117 11.53 -12.08 -16.07
N HIS A 118 11.65 -12.90 -17.12
CA HIS A 118 11.26 -14.31 -17.09
C HIS A 118 12.05 -15.12 -16.04
N GLU A 119 13.31 -14.75 -15.79
CA GLU A 119 14.18 -15.37 -14.78
C GLU A 119 14.18 -14.63 -13.43
N ASP A 120 13.41 -13.54 -13.27
CA ASP A 120 13.33 -12.80 -12.00
C ASP A 120 12.50 -13.60 -10.98
N ILE A 121 13.13 -14.03 -9.89
CA ILE A 121 12.50 -14.83 -8.82
C ILE A 121 11.23 -14.17 -8.25
N LYS A 122 11.20 -12.84 -8.17
CA LYS A 122 10.06 -12.11 -7.61
C LYS A 122 8.98 -11.85 -8.66
N ARG A 123 9.38 -11.42 -9.86
CA ARG A 123 8.49 -10.83 -10.87
C ARG A 123 8.19 -11.76 -12.04
N GLY A 124 9.02 -12.75 -12.32
CA GLY A 124 8.82 -13.73 -13.38
C GLY A 124 7.57 -14.59 -13.19
N ALA A 125 7.23 -15.37 -14.21
CA ALA A 125 6.09 -16.27 -14.17
C ALA A 125 6.26 -17.33 -13.07
N GLY A 126 5.24 -17.53 -12.25
CA GLY A 126 5.28 -18.39 -11.06
C GLY A 126 6.09 -17.81 -9.89
N GLY A 127 6.60 -16.57 -10.00
CA GLY A 127 7.41 -15.91 -8.98
C GLY A 127 6.59 -15.44 -7.77
N ILE A 128 7.29 -14.88 -6.78
CA ILE A 128 6.72 -14.45 -5.49
C ILE A 128 5.51 -13.53 -5.68
N ARG A 129 5.60 -12.56 -6.60
CA ARG A 129 4.51 -11.59 -6.84
C ARG A 129 3.24 -12.25 -7.38
N GLU A 130 3.37 -13.29 -8.20
CA GLU A 130 2.20 -13.99 -8.74
C GLU A 130 1.51 -14.83 -7.67
N ILE A 131 2.29 -15.46 -6.79
CA ILE A 131 1.77 -16.17 -5.60
C ILE A 131 1.08 -15.19 -4.65
N GLU A 132 1.71 -14.05 -4.34
CA GLU A 132 1.08 -12.97 -3.56
C GLU A 132 -0.24 -12.54 -4.19
N PHE A 133 -0.26 -12.33 -5.51
CA PHE A 133 -1.47 -11.94 -6.20
C PHE A 133 -2.58 -12.97 -6.07
N LEU A 134 -2.27 -14.25 -6.27
CA LEU A 134 -3.23 -15.35 -6.13
C LEU A 134 -3.81 -15.41 -4.71
N CYS A 135 -2.96 -15.38 -3.69
CA CYS A 135 -3.40 -15.41 -2.30
C CYS A 135 -4.28 -14.21 -1.96
N GLN A 136 -3.84 -13.00 -2.31
CA GLN A 136 -4.56 -11.77 -1.98
C GLN A 136 -5.86 -11.60 -2.78
N ALA A 137 -5.97 -12.18 -3.99
CA ALA A 137 -7.20 -12.16 -4.77
C ALA A 137 -8.30 -13.09 -4.21
N LEU A 138 -7.93 -14.05 -3.35
CA LEU A 138 -8.86 -14.96 -2.66
C LEU A 138 -9.33 -14.45 -1.29
N GLN A 139 -8.69 -13.40 -0.77
CA GLN A 139 -8.98 -12.80 0.53
C GLN A 139 -10.03 -11.70 0.40
#